data_AF-A0A820SHB9-F1
#
_entry.id   AF-A0A820SHB9-F1
#
_cell.length_a   1.000
_cell.length_b   1.000
_cell.length_c   1.000
_cell.angle_alpha   90.00
_cell.angle_beta   90.00
_cell.angle_gamma   90.00
#
_symmetry.space_group_name_H-M   'P 1'
#
loop_
_entity.id
_entity.type
_entity.pdbx_description
1 polymer ?
#
loop_
_entity_poly.entity_id
_entity_poly.type
_entity_poly.pdbx_seq_one_letter_code
_entity_poly.pdbx_strand_id
1 'polypeptide(L)'
;NAVVARVVATILKEQDEKTRANVIEKWIDVAHQCRKLKNFSSLTAILNGLLSGCIYRLSKAWSYVTEDYWTILEELKNVFGSCADRKQARAILDK
;
A
#
# COMPACT_ATOMS: atom_id res chain seq x y z
N ASN A 1 11.08 -8.91 -4.07
CA ASN A 1 9.68 -8.43 -3.99
C ASN A 1 9.17 -7.94 -5.36
N ALA A 2 8.75 -8.84 -6.24
CA ALA A 2 8.28 -8.48 -7.60
C ALA A 2 6.99 -7.64 -7.59
N VAL A 3 6.10 -7.85 -6.61
CA VAL A 3 4.83 -7.13 -6.48
C VAL A 3 5.05 -5.64 -6.16
N VAL A 4 5.94 -5.33 -5.20
CA VAL A 4 6.31 -3.94 -4.85
C VAL A 4 6.82 -3.19 -6.08
N ALA A 5 7.73 -3.81 -6.83
CA ALA A 5 8.31 -3.20 -8.03
C ALA A 5 7.25 -2.95 -9.12
N ARG A 6 6.30 -3.88 -9.30
CA ARG A 6 5.18 -3.69 -10.24
C ARG A 6 4.27 -2.54 -9.83
N VAL A 7 3.89 -2.43 -8.55
CA VAL A 7 3.06 -1.33 -8.05
C VAL A 7 3.72 0.01 -8.36
N VAL A 8 4.99 0.17 -7.96
CA VAL A 8 5.75 1.40 -8.19
C VAL A 8 5.89 1.70 -9.69
N ALA A 9 6.26 0.71 -10.50
CA ALA A 9 6.43 0.89 -11.94
C ALA A 9 5.12 1.28 -12.63
N THR A 10 3.98 0.70 -12.25
CA THR A 10 2.68 1.04 -12.85
C THR A 10 2.25 2.48 -12.52
N ILE A 11 2.50 2.95 -11.30
CA ILE A 11 2.13 4.31 -10.89
C ILE A 11 3.08 5.34 -11.54
N LEU A 12 4.38 5.05 -11.62
CA LEU A 12 5.36 5.95 -12.23
C LEU A 12 5.28 6.01 -13.76
N LYS A 13 4.68 5.00 -14.41
CA LYS A 13 4.50 4.98 -15.86
C LYS A 13 3.46 6.01 -16.33
N GLU A 14 2.49 6.35 -15.49
CA GLU A 14 1.43 7.30 -15.84
C GLU A 14 1.94 8.75 -15.76
N GLN A 15 1.88 9.46 -16.89
CA GLN A 15 2.32 10.86 -16.98
C GLN A 15 1.33 11.83 -16.34
N ASP A 16 0.03 11.56 -16.45
CA ASP A 16 -1.05 12.40 -15.92
C ASP A 16 -1.30 12.16 -14.43
N GLU A 17 -1.41 13.24 -13.66
CA GLU A 17 -1.50 13.19 -12.19
C GLU A 17 -2.84 12.63 -11.71
N LYS A 18 -3.94 12.89 -12.43
CA LYS A 18 -5.27 12.35 -12.11
C LYS A 18 -5.34 10.86 -12.41
N THR A 19 -4.81 10.45 -13.56
CA THR A 19 -4.72 9.03 -13.94
C THR A 19 -3.86 8.26 -12.93
N ARG A 20 -2.77 8.87 -12.47
CA ARG A 20 -1.93 8.31 -11.41
C ARG A 20 -2.67 8.14 -10.08
N ALA A 21 -3.49 9.11 -9.69
CA ALA A 21 -4.35 9.02 -8.52
C ALA A 21 -5.34 7.85 -8.63
N ASN A 22 -6.03 7.72 -9.77
CA ASN A 22 -6.93 6.59 -10.05
C ASN A 22 -6.21 5.23 -9.95
N VAL A 23 -4.94 5.14 -10.37
CA VAL A 23 -4.14 3.91 -10.23
C VAL A 23 -3.78 3.65 -8.77
N ILE A 24 -3.46 4.69 -7.99
CA ILE A 24 -3.22 4.58 -6.54
C ILE A 24 -4.47 4.04 -5.84
N GLU A 25 -5.65 4.62 -6.12
CA GLU A 25 -6.93 4.19 -5.57
C GLU A 25 -7.22 2.72 -5.88
N LYS A 26 -7.03 2.29 -7.14
CA LYS A 26 -7.16 0.88 -7.54
C LYS A 26 -6.23 -0.04 -6.75
N TRP A 27 -4.99 0.37 -6.48
CA TRP A 27 -4.08 -0.42 -5.66
C TRP A 27 -4.52 -0.50 -4.20
N ILE A 28 -5.11 0.56 -3.65
CA ILE A 28 -5.71 0.57 -2.30
C ILE A 28 -6.88 -0.41 -2.24
N ASP A 29 -7.74 -0.44 -3.27
CA ASP A 29 -8.83 -1.42 -3.38
C ASP A 29 -8.30 -2.87 -3.42
N VAL A 30 -7.28 -3.14 -4.24
CA VAL A 30 -6.67 -4.47 -4.31
C VAL A 30 -6.07 -4.86 -2.94
N ALA A 31 -5.43 -3.93 -2.24
CA ALA A 31 -4.92 -4.15 -0.89
C ALA A 31 -6.06 -4.47 0.10
N HIS A 32 -7.17 -3.75 0.01
CA HIS A 32 -8.36 -3.99 0.83
C HIS A 32 -8.97 -5.38 0.57
N GLN A 33 -9.04 -5.83 -0.69
CA GLN A 33 -9.46 -7.19 -1.01
C GLN A 33 -8.48 -8.24 -0.49
N CYS A 34 -7.17 -7.98 -0.60
CA CYS A 34 -6.14 -8.85 -0.03
C CYS A 34 -6.30 -9.02 1.49
N ARG A 35 -6.72 -7.96 2.22
CA ARG A 35 -7.09 -8.04 3.65
C ARG A 35 -8.28 -8.98 3.88
N LYS A 36 -9.36 -8.85 3.09
CA LYS A 36 -10.55 -9.72 3.20
C LYS A 36 -10.21 -11.20 2.99
N LEU A 37 -9.32 -11.48 2.03
CA LEU A 37 -8.82 -12.82 1.74
C LEU A 37 -7.75 -13.32 2.73
N LYS A 38 -7.44 -12.54 3.79
CA LYS A 38 -6.37 -12.83 4.77
C LYS A 38 -4.99 -13.03 4.12
N ASN A 39 -4.77 -12.47 2.92
CA ASN A 39 -3.49 -12.52 2.23
C ASN A 39 -2.59 -11.34 2.65
N PHE A 40 -2.01 -11.47 3.84
CA PHE A 40 -1.16 -10.43 4.43
C PHE A 40 0.16 -10.22 3.69
N SER A 41 0.67 -11.24 2.98
CA SER A 41 1.90 -11.13 2.18
C SER A 41 1.72 -10.18 1.00
N SER A 42 0.65 -10.35 0.21
CA SER A 42 0.34 -9.45 -0.90
C SER A 42 -0.06 -8.06 -0.41
N LEU A 43 -0.88 -7.98 0.66
CA LEU A 43 -1.22 -6.71 1.30
C LEU A 43 0.03 -5.92 1.71
N THR A 44 0.98 -6.57 2.38
CA THR A 44 2.25 -5.97 2.79
C THR A 44 3.06 -5.48 1.60
N ALA A 45 3.12 -6.27 0.52
CA ALA A 45 3.85 -5.88 -0.68
C ALA A 45 3.23 -4.66 -1.38
N ILE A 46 1.90 -4.58 -1.43
CA ILE A 46 1.21 -3.43 -2.03
C ILE A 46 1.40 -2.18 -1.16
N LEU A 47 1.20 -2.28 0.16
CA LEU A 47 1.44 -1.18 1.10
C LEU A 47 2.87 -0.65 1.02
N ASN A 48 3.88 -1.52 0.99
CA ASN A 48 5.27 -1.11 0.82
C ASN A 48 5.54 -0.41 -0.53
N GLY A 49 4.80 -0.78 -1.58
CA GLY A 49 4.86 -0.09 -2.87
C GLY A 49 4.26 1.32 -2.81
N LEU A 50 3.08 1.45 -2.20
CA LEU A 50 2.35 2.72 -2.05
C LEU A 50 3.06 3.70 -1.10
N LEU A 51 3.61 3.19 0.00
CA LEU A 51 4.35 3.96 1.01
C LEU A 51 5.84 4.10 0.67
N SER A 52 6.29 3.55 -0.46
CA SER A 52 7.64 3.79 -0.95
C SER A 52 7.85 5.28 -1.17
N GLY A 53 9.01 5.80 -0.78
CA GLY A 53 9.35 7.21 -0.93
C GLY A 53 9.20 7.74 -2.35
N CYS A 54 9.25 6.86 -3.37
CA CYS A 54 9.01 7.23 -4.77
C CYS A 54 7.55 7.62 -5.07
N ILE A 55 6.60 6.97 -4.42
CA ILE A 55 5.16 7.20 -4.61
C ILE A 55 4.67 8.20 -3.58
N TYR A 56 5.06 8.06 -2.31
CA TYR A 56 4.60 8.93 -1.22
C TYR A 56 4.96 10.42 -1.44
N ARG A 57 6.08 10.72 -2.12
CA ARG A 57 6.48 12.10 -2.45
C ARG A 57 5.62 12.80 -3.51
N LEU A 58 4.72 12.08 -4.20
CA LEU A 58 3.92 12.62 -5.31
C LEU A 58 2.71 13.42 -4.79
N SER A 59 2.93 14.52 -4.06
CA SER A 59 1.84 15.23 -3.35
C SER A 59 0.66 15.62 -4.24
N LYS A 60 0.91 16.00 -5.50
CA LYS A 60 -0.13 16.32 -6.48
C LYS A 60 -1.02 15.13 -6.84
N ALA A 61 -0.45 13.94 -7.03
CA ALA A 61 -1.26 12.76 -7.32
C ALA A 61 -2.10 12.38 -6.09
N TRP A 62 -1.50 12.46 -4.90
CA TRP A 62 -2.18 12.21 -3.63
C TRP A 62 -3.30 13.21 -3.32
N SER A 63 -3.20 14.47 -3.80
CA SER A 63 -4.29 15.44 -3.65
C SER A 63 -5.51 15.17 -4.51
N TYR A 64 -5.38 14.34 -5.55
CA TYR A 64 -6.51 13.89 -6.37
C TYR A 64 -7.17 12.62 -5.83
N VAL A 65 -6.54 11.94 -4.86
CA VAL A 65 -7.12 10.75 -4.21
C VAL A 65 -8.21 11.18 -3.23
N THR A 66 -9.36 10.51 -3.27
CA THR A 66 -10.48 10.85 -2.38
C THR A 66 -10.22 10.49 -0.91
N GLU A 67 -10.90 11.18 0.01
CA GLU A 67 -10.75 10.99 1.46
C GLU A 67 -11.12 9.57 1.93
N ASP A 68 -12.06 8.92 1.24
CA ASP A 68 -12.44 7.53 1.53
C ASP A 68 -11.25 6.57 1.39
N TYR A 69 -10.44 6.76 0.34
CA TYR A 69 -9.25 5.94 0.11
C TYR A 69 -8.15 6.21 1.13
N TRP A 70 -8.06 7.43 1.67
CA TRP A 70 -7.16 7.73 2.78
C TRP A 70 -7.54 6.97 4.05
N THR A 71 -8.84 6.93 4.36
CA THR A 71 -9.38 6.19 5.49
C THR A 71 -9.07 4.69 5.36
N ILE A 72 -9.31 4.11 4.18
CA ILE A 72 -8.98 2.71 3.89
C ILE A 72 -7.47 2.46 4.04
N LEU A 73 -6.63 3.36 3.52
CA LEU A 73 -5.18 3.24 3.62
C LEU A 73 -4.72 3.26 5.08
N GLU A 74 -5.30 4.11 5.92
CA GLU A 74 -4.99 4.18 7.36
C GLU A 74 -5.40 2.90 8.09
N GLU A 75 -6.60 2.37 7.81
CA GLU A 75 -7.00 1.07 8.34
C GLU A 75 -6.04 -0.05 7.94
N LEU A 76 -5.61 -0.09 6.67
CA LEU A 76 -4.68 -1.08 6.17
C LEU A 76 -3.29 -0.94 6.83
N LYS A 77 -2.85 0.28 7.10
CA LYS A 77 -1.62 0.56 7.88
C LYS A 77 -1.73 0.04 9.31
N ASN A 78 -2.87 0.24 9.97
CA ASN A 78 -3.07 -0.24 11.34
C ASN A 78 -3.01 -1.79 11.41
N VAL A 79 -3.67 -2.46 10.45
CA VAL A 79 -3.60 -3.92 10.31
C VAL A 79 -2.18 -4.39 10.02
N PHE A 80 -1.43 -3.64 9.21
CA PHE A 80 -0.02 -3.90 8.94
C PHE A 80 0.84 -3.75 10.19
N GLY A 81 0.69 -2.68 10.98
CA GLY A 81 1.39 -2.47 12.25
C GLY A 81 1.20 -3.67 13.18
N SER A 82 -0.04 -4.06 13.43
CA SER A 82 -0.38 -5.26 14.21
C SER A 82 0.22 -6.57 13.66
N CYS A 83 0.48 -6.67 12.35
CA CYS A 83 1.13 -7.84 11.74
C CYS A 83 2.65 -7.77 11.84
N ALA A 84 3.26 -6.60 11.63
CA ALA A 84 4.67 -6.35 11.82
C ALA A 84 5.07 -6.63 13.28
N ASP A 85 4.28 -6.11 14.23
CA ASP A 85 4.44 -6.37 15.66
C ASP A 85 4.35 -7.87 15.96
N ARG A 86 3.41 -8.61 15.35
CA ARG A 86 3.31 -10.07 15.51
C ARG A 86 4.50 -10.83 14.93
N LYS A 87 5.05 -10.39 13.80
CA LYS A 87 6.27 -10.99 13.21
C LYS A 87 7.51 -10.67 14.06
N GLN A 88 7.59 -9.45 14.58
CA GLN A 88 8.68 -9.00 15.44
C GLN A 88 8.62 -9.69 16.81
N ALA A 89 7.43 -9.83 17.39
CA ALA A 89 7.18 -10.60 18.62
C ALA A 89 7.57 -12.08 18.47
N ARG A 90 7.27 -12.71 17.32
CA ARG A 90 7.75 -14.09 17.05
C ARG A 90 9.26 -14.17 16.93
N ALA A 91 9.90 -13.19 16.27
CA ALA A 91 11.35 -13.18 16.12
C ALA A 91 12.12 -12.95 17.44
N ILE A 92 11.49 -12.34 18.45
CA ILE A 92 12.07 -12.15 19.79
C ILE A 92 11.97 -13.43 20.64
N LEU A 93 10.97 -14.29 20.40
CA LEU A 93 10.75 -15.53 21.14
C LEU A 93 11.59 -16.72 20.64
N ASP A 94 12.27 -16.59 19.50
CA ASP A 94 13.18 -17.60 18.93
C ASP A 94 14.66 -17.37 19.31
N LYS A 95 14.94 -16.68 20.43
CA LYS A 95 16.30 -16.44 20.96
C LYS A 95 16.48 -17.02 22.35
#